data_AF-A0A351T592-F1
#
_entry.id   AF-A0A351T592-F1
#
_cell.length_a   1.000
_cell.length_b   1.000
_cell.length_c   1.000
_cell.angle_alpha   90.00
_cell.angle_beta   90.00
_cell.angle_gamma   90.00
#
_symmetry.space_group_name_H-M   'P 1'
#
loop_
_entity.id
_entity.type
_entity.pdbx_description
1 polymer ?
#
loop_
_entity_poly.entity_id
_entity_poly.type
_entity_poly.pdbx_seq_one_letter_code
_entity_poly.pdbx_strand_id
1 'polypeptide(L)'
;MPQKTNDMLSLLTRIAEAVERLGPRPDTPLRLDDADAFVWHAAQAHLQPVTRVSHVPLELLCGIAHVRDQLLDNTKRFASRLPANNVLLWGARGMGKSSLVKAAHAAVNRETPNSLTLIEIHREDIDSLPDLMARLRDTGRQCLIFCDDLSFDNDDTSYKSLKAVLEGGIEGRPDNILFYATSNRRHLMPRDMMENERSTAINPSEAVEEKVSLSDRFGLWLGFHACAQQDYLDMISGYIRYFDLPVDESQWRAEA
;
A
#
# COMPACT_ATOMS: atom_id res chain seq x y z
N MET A 1 62.58 -0.30 3.05
CA MET A 1 61.55 -1.31 3.39
C MET A 1 60.19 -0.76 3.86
N PRO A 2 60.04 0.43 4.50
CA PRO A 2 58.73 0.86 5.03
C PRO A 2 57.71 1.27 3.95
N GLN A 3 58.17 1.77 2.79
CA GLN A 3 57.30 2.22 1.70
C GLN A 3 56.40 1.09 1.15
N LYS A 4 56.98 -0.10 0.92
CA LYS A 4 56.25 -1.26 0.36
C LYS A 4 55.17 -1.78 1.31
N THR A 5 55.40 -1.68 2.63
CA THR A 5 54.41 -2.08 3.64
C THR A 5 53.24 -1.10 3.66
N ASN A 6 53.49 0.20 3.48
CA ASN A 6 52.46 1.23 3.46
C ASN A 6 51.59 1.15 2.19
N ASP A 7 52.21 0.90 1.03
CA ASP A 7 51.50 0.70 -0.24
C ASP A 7 50.60 -0.54 -0.16
N MET A 8 51.11 -1.63 0.43
CA MET A 8 50.33 -2.86 0.64
C MET A 8 49.17 -2.65 1.61
N LEU A 9 49.36 -1.88 2.68
CA LEU A 9 48.27 -1.52 3.60
C LEU A 9 47.17 -0.74 2.86
N SER A 10 47.54 0.23 2.01
CA SER A 10 46.57 1.03 1.25
C SER A 10 45.75 0.19 0.27
N LEU A 11 46.38 -0.80 -0.37
CA LEU A 11 45.71 -1.72 -1.30
C LEU A 11 44.76 -2.66 -0.55
N LEU A 12 45.20 -3.18 0.61
CA LEU A 12 44.36 -4.01 1.47
C LEU A 12 43.16 -3.24 2.01
N THR A 13 43.32 -1.97 2.41
CA THR A 13 42.21 -1.11 2.83
C THR A 13 41.24 -0.84 1.68
N ARG A 14 41.72 -0.51 0.48
CA ARG A 14 40.84 -0.33 -0.69
C ARG A 14 40.05 -1.59 -1.06
N ILE A 15 40.68 -2.76 -0.93
CA ILE A 15 40.00 -4.05 -1.17
C ILE A 15 38.96 -4.29 -0.06
N ALA A 16 39.32 -4.06 1.21
CA ALA A 16 38.38 -4.20 2.32
C ALA A 16 37.16 -3.27 2.15
N GLU A 17 37.35 -1.99 1.83
CA GLU A 17 36.26 -1.04 1.56
C GLU A 17 35.42 -1.41 0.33
N ALA A 18 36.03 -2.01 -0.69
CA ALA A 18 35.29 -2.52 -1.86
C ALA A 18 34.47 -3.77 -1.50
N VAL A 19 35.04 -4.66 -0.68
CA VAL A 19 34.37 -5.88 -0.19
C VAL A 19 33.28 -5.55 0.82
N GLU A 20 33.47 -4.58 1.71
CA GLU A 20 32.44 -4.08 2.64
C GLU A 20 31.27 -3.44 1.90
N ARG A 21 31.52 -2.75 0.77
CA ARG A 21 30.45 -2.28 -0.12
C ARG A 21 29.70 -3.39 -0.83
N LEU A 22 30.30 -4.58 -0.96
CA LEU A 22 29.67 -5.79 -1.50
C LEU A 22 29.04 -6.66 -0.39
N GLY A 23 29.44 -6.44 0.86
CA GLY A 23 28.88 -7.12 2.02
C GLY A 23 27.42 -6.71 2.26
N PRO A 24 26.64 -7.55 2.95
CA PRO A 24 25.31 -7.17 3.38
C PRO A 24 25.41 -5.88 4.21
N ARG A 25 24.67 -4.85 3.80
CA ARG A 25 24.64 -3.58 4.53
C ARG A 25 24.24 -3.88 5.98
N PRO A 26 24.89 -3.24 6.98
CA PRO A 26 24.50 -3.42 8.36
C PRO A 26 23.00 -3.11 8.51
N ASP A 27 22.26 -4.02 9.15
CA ASP A 27 20.83 -3.86 9.43
C ASP A 27 20.62 -2.59 10.23
N THR A 28 20.29 -1.51 9.54
CA THR A 28 19.92 -0.26 10.18
C THR A 28 18.48 -0.44 10.66
N PRO A 29 18.22 -0.35 11.98
CA PRO A 29 16.87 -0.51 12.49
C PRO A 29 15.96 0.54 11.86
N LEU A 30 14.78 0.13 11.41
CA LEU A 30 13.79 1.04 10.82
C LEU A 30 13.33 2.02 11.90
N ARG A 31 13.61 3.31 11.69
CA ARG A 31 13.14 4.37 12.57
C ARG A 31 11.85 4.93 12.02
N LEU A 32 10.75 4.70 12.73
CA LEU A 32 9.45 5.24 12.37
C LEU A 32 9.14 6.56 13.08
N ASP A 33 10.03 7.08 13.93
CA ASP A 33 9.78 8.29 14.72
C ASP A 33 9.86 9.59 13.88
N ASP A 34 10.45 9.51 12.69
CA ASP A 34 10.78 10.68 11.87
C ASP A 34 9.59 11.22 11.06
N ALA A 35 8.55 10.40 10.84
CA ALA A 35 7.37 10.77 10.07
C ALA A 35 6.17 9.85 10.36
N ASP A 36 4.99 10.25 9.88
CA ASP A 36 3.78 9.42 9.87
C ASP A 36 3.57 8.66 8.56
N ALA A 37 4.39 8.93 7.55
CA ALA A 37 4.32 8.29 6.25
C ALA A 37 5.71 8.03 5.67
N PHE A 38 5.86 6.93 4.97
CA PHE A 38 7.13 6.48 4.38
C PHE A 38 6.91 5.83 3.01
N VAL A 39 7.95 5.82 2.18
CA VAL A 39 8.05 4.99 0.98
C VAL A 39 9.11 3.93 1.21
N TRP A 40 8.78 2.67 0.94
CA TRP A 40 9.73 1.56 1.01
C TRP A 40 10.55 1.47 -0.28
N HIS A 41 11.88 1.41 -0.11
CA HIS A 41 12.84 1.19 -1.19
C HIS A 41 13.53 -0.16 -1.00
N ALA A 42 13.01 -1.20 -1.66
CA ALA A 42 13.48 -2.58 -1.45
C ALA A 42 14.98 -2.75 -1.75
N ALA A 43 15.48 -2.14 -2.81
CA ALA A 43 16.89 -2.22 -3.22
C ALA A 43 17.88 -1.72 -2.15
N GLN A 44 17.41 -0.85 -1.23
CA GLN A 44 18.22 -0.28 -0.17
C GLN A 44 17.80 -0.76 1.23
N ALA A 45 16.75 -1.57 1.31
CA ALA A 45 16.05 -1.94 2.54
C ALA A 45 15.76 -0.71 3.43
N HIS A 46 15.27 0.37 2.84
CA HIS A 46 15.16 1.67 3.50
C HIS A 46 13.74 2.25 3.44
N LEU A 47 13.28 2.82 4.55
CA LEU A 47 12.06 3.61 4.63
C LEU A 47 12.38 5.10 4.48
N GLN A 48 12.01 5.68 3.34
CA GLN A 48 12.15 7.11 3.12
C GLN A 48 10.99 7.87 3.77
N PRO A 49 11.23 8.78 4.73
CA PRO A 49 10.16 9.56 5.34
C PRO A 49 9.51 10.54 4.34
N VAL A 50 8.19 10.64 4.41
CA VAL A 50 7.36 11.57 3.64
C VAL A 50 6.84 12.64 4.59
N THR A 51 7.41 13.84 4.50
CA THR A 51 7.06 14.96 5.39
C THR A 51 5.66 15.52 5.15
N ARG A 52 5.13 15.38 3.93
CA ARG A 52 3.78 15.83 3.57
C ARG A 52 3.11 14.83 2.65
N VAL A 53 2.15 14.08 3.18
CA VAL A 53 1.29 13.20 2.38
C VAL A 53 0.33 14.06 1.57
N SER A 54 0.36 13.90 0.24
CA SER A 54 -0.65 14.47 -0.64
C SER A 54 -1.97 13.73 -0.46
N HIS A 55 -2.90 14.33 0.27
CA HIS A 55 -4.22 13.77 0.51
C HIS A 55 -5.31 14.80 0.20
N VAL A 56 -6.48 14.31 -0.17
CA VAL A 56 -7.69 15.11 -0.34
C VAL A 56 -8.51 15.00 0.95
N PRO A 57 -9.06 16.09 1.51
CA PRO A 57 -10.00 16.04 2.63
C PRO A 57 -11.12 15.02 2.41
N LEU A 58 -11.46 14.24 3.45
CA LEU A 58 -12.51 13.21 3.38
C LEU A 58 -13.88 13.76 2.93
N GLU A 59 -14.16 15.02 3.22
CA GLU A 59 -15.43 15.70 2.86
C GLU A 59 -15.54 16.04 1.37
N LEU A 60 -14.42 16.10 0.66
CA LEU A 60 -14.38 16.32 -0.80
C LEU A 60 -14.53 15.02 -1.59
N LEU A 61 -14.56 13.86 -0.93
CA LEU A 61 -14.77 12.57 -1.57
C LEU A 61 -16.27 12.24 -1.64
N CYS A 62 -16.90 12.72 -2.72
CA CYS A 62 -18.33 12.55 -2.99
C CYS A 62 -18.65 11.17 -3.62
N GLY A 63 -19.90 10.72 -3.50
CA GLY A 63 -20.38 9.47 -4.12
C GLY A 63 -19.87 8.18 -3.48
N ILE A 64 -18.99 8.25 -2.48
CA ILE A 64 -18.34 7.08 -1.86
C ILE A 64 -18.57 6.98 -0.34
N ALA A 65 -19.60 7.63 0.20
CA ALA A 65 -19.82 7.74 1.65
C ALA A 65 -19.79 6.38 2.38
N HIS A 66 -20.49 5.38 1.84
CA HIS A 66 -20.52 4.04 2.45
C HIS A 66 -19.13 3.39 2.51
N VAL A 67 -18.39 3.43 1.38
CA VAL A 67 -17.04 2.87 1.26
C VAL A 67 -16.04 3.64 2.13
N ARG A 68 -16.16 4.97 2.17
CA ARG A 68 -15.39 5.85 3.03
C ARG A 68 -15.56 5.50 4.49
N ASP A 69 -16.79 5.35 4.95
CA ASP A 69 -17.09 5.12 6.37
C ASP A 69 -16.61 3.73 6.80
N GLN A 70 -16.76 2.72 5.95
CA GLN A 70 -16.21 1.37 6.19
C GLN A 70 -14.67 1.37 6.27
N LEU A 71 -13.99 2.03 5.33
CA LEU A 71 -12.53 2.11 5.36
C LEU A 71 -12.05 2.86 6.61
N LEU A 72 -12.71 3.97 6.93
CA LEU A 72 -12.34 4.80 8.08
C LEU A 72 -12.53 4.05 9.40
N ASP A 73 -13.65 3.35 9.59
CA ASP A 73 -13.87 2.52 10.77
C ASP A 73 -12.81 1.42 10.92
N ASN A 74 -12.53 0.68 9.83
CA ASN A 74 -11.49 -0.34 9.82
C ASN A 74 -10.11 0.22 10.19
N THR A 75 -9.77 1.40 9.65
CA THR A 75 -8.49 2.08 9.90
C THR A 75 -8.39 2.58 11.34
N LYS A 76 -9.47 3.14 11.89
CA LYS A 76 -9.55 3.58 13.30
C LYS A 76 -9.38 2.41 14.27
N ARG A 77 -10.03 1.28 13.97
CA ARG A 77 -9.91 0.06 14.77
C ARG A 77 -8.47 -0.44 14.79
N PHE A 78 -7.83 -0.51 13.62
CA PHE A 78 -6.42 -0.90 13.53
C PHE A 78 -5.49 0.05 14.31
N ALA A 79 -5.62 1.36 14.14
CA ALA A 79 -4.84 2.34 14.90
C ALA A 79 -5.03 2.22 16.42
N SER A 80 -6.20 1.73 16.85
CA SER A 80 -6.52 1.45 18.25
C SER A 80 -6.11 0.04 18.72
N ARG A 81 -5.32 -0.70 17.93
CA ARG A 81 -4.92 -2.10 18.18
C ARG A 81 -6.10 -3.07 18.29
N LEU A 82 -7.20 -2.78 17.61
CA LEU A 82 -8.36 -3.67 17.51
C LEU A 82 -8.30 -4.47 16.19
N PRO A 83 -8.99 -5.62 16.11
CA PRO A 83 -9.06 -6.41 14.89
C PRO A 83 -9.56 -5.57 13.69
N ALA A 84 -8.83 -5.67 12.59
CA ALA A 84 -9.10 -4.99 11.33
C ALA A 84 -8.72 -5.87 10.14
N ASN A 85 -9.38 -5.64 9.02
CA ASN A 85 -9.23 -6.42 7.79
C ASN A 85 -8.25 -5.76 6.82
N ASN A 86 -7.47 -6.59 6.11
CA ASN A 86 -6.79 -6.14 4.90
C ASN A 86 -7.84 -5.66 3.88
N VAL A 87 -7.54 -4.57 3.17
CA VAL A 87 -8.51 -3.91 2.29
C VAL A 87 -8.05 -3.92 0.84
N LEU A 88 -8.95 -4.33 -0.06
CA LEU A 88 -8.76 -4.17 -1.50
C LEU A 88 -9.82 -3.19 -2.03
N LEU A 89 -9.37 -2.02 -2.50
CA LEU A 89 -10.18 -1.01 -3.15
C LEU A 89 -10.10 -1.22 -4.66
N TRP A 90 -11.19 -1.62 -5.31
CA TRP A 90 -11.17 -1.97 -6.73
C TRP A 90 -12.19 -1.17 -7.53
N GLY A 91 -11.94 -1.01 -8.82
CA GLY A 91 -12.91 -0.45 -9.76
C GLY A 91 -12.38 0.75 -10.53
N ALA A 92 -13.27 1.65 -10.95
CA ALA A 92 -12.98 2.67 -11.96
C ALA A 92 -11.79 3.58 -11.57
N ARG A 93 -10.97 3.90 -12.58
CA ARG A 93 -9.82 4.80 -12.42
C ARG A 93 -10.32 6.23 -12.18
N GLY A 94 -9.60 7.00 -11.37
CA GLY A 94 -9.98 8.40 -11.07
C GLY A 94 -11.07 8.58 -10.01
N MET A 95 -11.66 7.52 -9.45
CA MET A 95 -12.73 7.60 -8.44
C MET A 95 -12.21 7.77 -6.99
N GLY A 96 -10.93 8.17 -6.81
CA GLY A 96 -10.40 8.50 -5.49
C GLY A 96 -9.99 7.33 -4.59
N LYS A 97 -9.72 6.13 -5.13
CA LYS A 97 -9.27 4.95 -4.34
C LYS A 97 -8.04 5.25 -3.47
N SER A 98 -6.95 5.71 -4.09
CA SER A 98 -5.69 6.08 -3.42
C SER A 98 -5.90 7.28 -2.49
N SER A 99 -6.67 8.27 -2.94
CA SER A 99 -7.03 9.44 -2.16
C SER A 99 -7.77 9.08 -0.87
N LEU A 100 -8.68 8.11 -0.91
CA LEU A 100 -9.45 7.68 0.25
C LEU A 100 -8.54 7.04 1.31
N VAL A 101 -7.58 6.20 0.92
CA VAL A 101 -6.61 5.61 1.85
C VAL A 101 -5.80 6.69 2.55
N LYS A 102 -5.23 7.63 1.77
CA LYS A 102 -4.43 8.74 2.29
C LYS A 102 -5.25 9.66 3.19
N ALA A 103 -6.51 9.91 2.84
CA ALA A 103 -7.43 10.71 3.63
C ALA A 103 -7.84 10.03 4.94
N ALA A 104 -8.06 8.71 4.94
CA ALA A 104 -8.38 7.94 6.14
C ALA A 104 -7.19 7.92 7.12
N HIS A 105 -5.96 7.73 6.62
CA HIS A 105 -4.73 7.85 7.42
C HIS A 105 -4.61 9.24 8.07
N ALA A 106 -4.74 10.30 7.28
CA ALA A 106 -4.68 11.67 7.78
C ALA A 106 -5.77 11.97 8.82
N ALA A 107 -7.00 11.48 8.62
CA ALA A 107 -8.10 11.67 9.56
C ALA A 107 -7.85 10.97 10.89
N VAL A 108 -7.32 9.74 10.87
CA VAL A 108 -6.96 8.97 12.06
C VAL A 108 -5.85 9.65 12.85
N ASN A 109 -4.78 10.10 12.19
CA ASN A 109 -3.67 10.80 12.87
C ASN A 109 -4.06 12.20 13.38
N ARG A 110 -5.05 12.85 12.76
CA ARG A 110 -5.62 14.09 13.30
C ARG A 110 -6.38 13.85 14.61
N GLU A 111 -7.08 12.72 14.74
CA GLU A 111 -7.79 12.35 15.98
C GLU A 111 -6.85 11.80 17.05
N THR A 112 -5.89 10.95 16.65
CA THR A 112 -4.88 10.34 17.54
C THR A 112 -3.49 10.46 16.90
N PRO A 113 -2.74 11.55 17.19
CA PRO A 113 -1.42 11.80 16.61
C PRO A 113 -0.45 10.64 16.82
N ASN A 114 0.38 10.37 15.81
CA ASN A 114 1.38 9.30 15.77
C ASN A 114 0.84 7.87 15.94
N SER A 115 -0.48 7.66 15.92
CA SER A 115 -1.09 6.33 16.11
C SER A 115 -0.88 5.38 14.93
N LEU A 116 -0.83 5.92 13.71
CA LEU A 116 -0.77 5.13 12.48
C LEU A 116 0.35 5.62 11.55
N THR A 117 1.19 4.69 11.14
CA THR A 117 2.23 4.89 10.12
C THR A 117 1.72 4.40 8.77
N LEU A 118 1.77 5.22 7.73
CA LEU A 118 1.49 4.81 6.35
C LEU A 118 2.80 4.45 5.64
N ILE A 119 2.88 3.28 5.02
CA ILE A 119 4.07 2.85 4.27
C ILE A 119 3.66 2.49 2.85
N GLU A 120 4.06 3.29 1.88
CA GLU A 120 3.85 2.99 0.47
C GLU A 120 4.88 1.96 0.00
N ILE A 121 4.41 0.90 -0.65
CA ILE A 121 5.23 -0.09 -1.34
C ILE A 121 4.85 -0.10 -2.81
N HIS A 122 5.84 -0.04 -3.70
CA HIS A 122 5.60 -0.15 -5.12
C HIS A 122 5.26 -1.59 -5.50
N ARG A 123 4.45 -1.74 -6.55
CA ARG A 123 4.05 -3.04 -7.11
C ARG A 123 5.25 -3.94 -7.41
N GLU A 124 6.33 -3.36 -7.93
CA GLU A 124 7.56 -4.06 -8.30
C GLU A 124 8.35 -4.57 -7.08
N ASP A 125 8.10 -3.99 -5.91
CA ASP A 125 8.80 -4.32 -4.66
C ASP A 125 8.01 -5.31 -3.79
N ILE A 126 6.85 -5.82 -4.24
CA ILE A 126 5.99 -6.72 -3.46
C ILE A 126 6.71 -8.00 -2.99
N ASP A 127 7.72 -8.46 -3.73
CA ASP A 127 8.55 -9.60 -3.31
C ASP A 127 9.37 -9.34 -2.03
N SER A 128 9.63 -8.07 -1.70
CA SER A 128 10.31 -7.67 -0.47
C SER A 128 9.38 -7.51 0.73
N LEU A 129 8.07 -7.70 0.55
CA LEU A 129 7.06 -7.52 1.61
C LEU A 129 7.34 -8.37 2.86
N PRO A 130 7.76 -9.66 2.76
CA PRO A 130 8.13 -10.44 3.95
C PRO A 130 9.28 -9.83 4.77
N ASP A 131 10.32 -9.32 4.11
CA ASP A 131 11.46 -8.66 4.78
C ASP A 131 11.01 -7.36 5.46
N LEU A 132 10.23 -6.53 4.75
CA LEU A 132 9.64 -5.32 5.32
C LEU A 132 8.82 -5.63 6.57
N MET A 133 7.96 -6.65 6.51
CA MET A 133 7.13 -7.05 7.65
C MET A 133 7.95 -7.56 8.84
N ALA A 134 9.01 -8.33 8.59
CA ALA A 134 9.91 -8.79 9.64
C ALA A 134 10.56 -7.62 10.38
N ARG A 135 11.01 -6.59 9.64
CA ARG A 135 11.61 -5.38 10.22
C ARG A 135 10.60 -4.50 10.97
N LEU A 136 9.34 -4.47 10.54
CA LEU A 136 8.29 -3.66 11.15
C LEU A 136 7.68 -4.29 12.41
N ARG A 137 7.79 -5.61 12.58
CA ARG A 137 7.18 -6.39 13.68
C ARG A 137 7.45 -5.78 15.06
N ASP A 138 8.68 -5.36 15.32
CA ASP A 138 9.13 -4.91 16.65
C ASP A 138 9.15 -3.38 16.83
N THR A 139 8.60 -2.62 15.86
CA THR A 139 8.62 -1.14 15.89
C THR A 139 7.59 -0.52 16.85
N GLY A 140 6.64 -1.30 17.36
CA GLY A 140 5.61 -0.86 18.33
C GLY A 140 4.51 0.07 17.79
N ARG A 141 4.69 0.66 16.60
CA ARG A 141 3.69 1.47 15.88
C ARG A 141 2.79 0.60 15.01
N GLN A 142 1.53 1.01 14.83
CA GLN A 142 0.62 0.40 13.86
C GLN A 142 1.03 0.86 12.45
N CYS A 143 1.34 -0.08 11.57
CA CYS A 143 1.87 0.16 10.23
C CYS A 143 0.85 -0.28 9.18
N LEU A 144 0.32 0.69 8.43
CA LEU A 144 -0.52 0.47 7.27
C LEU A 144 0.35 0.43 6.02
N ILE A 145 0.59 -0.75 5.49
CA ILE A 145 1.27 -0.94 4.21
C ILE A 145 0.25 -0.72 3.09
N PHE A 146 0.60 0.15 2.14
CA PHE A 146 -0.25 0.55 1.04
C PHE A 146 0.43 0.31 -0.31
N CYS A 147 -0.23 -0.45 -1.19
CA CYS A 147 0.18 -0.62 -2.58
C CYS A 147 -0.85 0.02 -3.52
N ASP A 148 -0.45 1.03 -4.27
CA ASP A 148 -1.32 1.65 -5.28
C ASP A 148 -1.23 0.89 -6.62
N ASP A 149 -2.38 0.79 -7.31
CA ASP A 149 -2.56 0.12 -8.60
C ASP A 149 -1.94 -1.29 -8.68
N LEU A 150 -2.31 -2.13 -7.72
CA LEU A 150 -1.95 -3.53 -7.68
C LEU A 150 -2.71 -4.31 -8.76
N SER A 151 -1.97 -4.81 -9.74
CA SER A 151 -2.41 -5.83 -10.69
C SER A 151 -1.23 -6.65 -11.16
N PHE A 152 -1.46 -7.92 -11.44
CA PHE A 152 -0.44 -8.85 -11.91
C PHE A 152 -0.68 -9.24 -13.37
N ASP A 153 0.40 -9.45 -14.10
CA ASP A 153 0.39 -9.99 -15.46
C ASP A 153 0.82 -11.47 -15.46
N ASN A 154 0.67 -12.15 -16.60
CA ASN A 154 0.89 -13.60 -16.72
C ASN A 154 2.28 -14.11 -16.32
N ASP A 155 3.30 -13.25 -16.41
CA ASP A 155 4.69 -13.61 -16.09
C ASP A 155 5.13 -13.10 -14.71
N ASP A 156 4.23 -12.45 -13.97
CA ASP A 156 4.55 -11.87 -12.68
C ASP A 156 4.53 -12.95 -11.59
N THR A 157 5.67 -13.18 -10.94
CA THR A 157 5.80 -14.14 -9.84
C THR A 157 5.52 -13.53 -8.47
N SER A 158 5.43 -12.19 -8.37
CA SER A 158 5.35 -11.48 -7.10
C SER A 158 4.02 -11.67 -6.36
N TYR A 159 2.98 -12.11 -7.06
CA TYR A 159 1.69 -12.48 -6.45
C TYR A 159 1.84 -13.58 -5.39
N LYS A 160 2.84 -14.47 -5.51
CA LYS A 160 3.07 -15.56 -4.53
C LYS A 160 3.51 -15.00 -3.18
N SER A 161 4.39 -14.00 -3.19
CA SER A 161 4.84 -13.29 -1.99
C SER A 161 3.66 -12.61 -1.28
N LEU A 162 2.79 -11.94 -2.05
CA LEU A 162 1.57 -11.35 -1.50
C LEU A 162 0.60 -12.41 -0.97
N LYS A 163 0.39 -13.52 -1.69
CA LYS A 163 -0.48 -14.63 -1.24
C LYS A 163 -0.02 -15.16 0.11
N ALA A 164 1.28 -15.46 0.25
CA ALA A 164 1.87 -15.97 1.48
C ALA A 164 1.68 -15.00 2.67
N VAL A 165 1.80 -13.70 2.43
CA VAL A 165 1.58 -12.67 3.45
C VAL A 165 0.12 -12.60 3.90
N LEU A 166 -0.83 -12.67 2.95
CA LEU A 166 -2.25 -12.58 3.24
C LEU A 166 -2.82 -13.86 3.87
N GLU A 167 -2.29 -15.03 3.49
CA GLU A 167 -2.68 -16.32 4.07
C GLU A 167 -2.12 -16.51 5.49
N GLY A 168 -1.06 -15.78 5.83
CA GLY A 168 -0.34 -15.96 7.08
C GLY A 168 0.42 -17.28 7.05
N GLY A 169 1.71 -17.21 6.71
CA GLY A 169 2.63 -18.35 6.86
C GLY A 169 2.76 -18.80 8.33
N ILE A 170 3.70 -19.71 8.61
CA ILE A 170 3.90 -20.28 9.95
C ILE A 170 4.07 -19.20 11.04
N GLU A 171 4.70 -18.08 10.71
CA GLU A 171 4.94 -16.97 11.64
C GLU A 171 3.74 -16.03 11.82
N GLY A 172 2.69 -16.18 11.02
CA GLY A 172 1.54 -15.29 10.97
C GLY A 172 1.87 -13.86 10.51
N ARG A 173 0.84 -13.08 10.21
CA ARG A 173 0.96 -11.62 10.00
C ARG A 173 1.14 -10.93 11.36
N PRO A 174 2.11 -10.01 11.53
CA PRO A 174 2.25 -9.22 12.75
C PRO A 174 0.98 -8.42 13.07
N ASP A 175 0.57 -8.38 14.34
CA ASP A 175 -0.63 -7.67 14.79
C ASP A 175 -0.57 -6.16 14.54
N ASN A 176 0.64 -5.61 14.41
CA ASN A 176 0.87 -4.20 14.15
C ASN A 176 0.99 -3.85 12.67
N ILE A 177 0.64 -4.75 11.74
CA ILE A 177 0.75 -4.51 10.29
C ILE A 177 -0.59 -4.78 9.62
N LEU A 178 -1.09 -3.83 8.81
CA LEU A 178 -2.30 -3.96 7.98
C LEU A 178 -1.97 -3.66 6.53
N PHE A 179 -2.58 -4.38 5.58
CA PHE A 179 -2.30 -4.21 4.16
C PHE A 179 -3.51 -3.70 3.37
N TYR A 180 -3.35 -2.54 2.73
CA TYR A 180 -4.32 -1.95 1.80
C TYR A 180 -3.75 -1.95 0.38
N ALA A 181 -4.58 -2.29 -0.60
CA ALA A 181 -4.24 -2.18 -2.01
C ALA A 181 -5.35 -1.49 -2.80
N THR A 182 -4.99 -0.73 -3.82
CA THR A 182 -5.95 -0.34 -4.87
C THR A 182 -5.76 -1.19 -6.11
N SER A 183 -6.82 -1.38 -6.91
CA SER A 183 -6.73 -2.00 -8.22
C SER A 183 -7.72 -1.38 -9.19
N ASN A 184 -7.35 -1.29 -10.46
CA ASN A 184 -8.29 -0.94 -11.52
C ASN A 184 -9.14 -2.15 -11.98
N ARG A 185 -8.80 -3.36 -11.52
CA ARG A 185 -9.50 -4.61 -11.84
C ARG A 185 -10.18 -5.15 -10.58
N ARG A 186 -11.33 -5.81 -10.74
CA ARG A 186 -11.99 -6.52 -9.63
C ARG A 186 -11.12 -7.66 -9.11
N HIS A 187 -10.51 -8.42 -10.01
CA HIS A 187 -9.56 -9.48 -9.68
C HIS A 187 -8.14 -9.01 -9.97
N LEU A 188 -7.21 -9.31 -9.05
CA LEU A 188 -5.81 -8.92 -9.16
C LEU A 188 -5.05 -9.70 -10.26
N MET A 189 -5.57 -10.85 -10.70
CA MET A 189 -4.99 -11.69 -11.75
C MET A 189 -5.89 -11.77 -13.00
N PRO A 190 -5.32 -11.90 -14.21
CA PRO A 190 -6.06 -12.13 -15.45
C PRO A 190 -6.77 -13.48 -15.47
N ARG A 191 -7.89 -13.59 -16.20
CA ARG A 191 -8.67 -14.83 -16.32
C ARG A 191 -7.88 -15.98 -16.95
N ASP A 192 -7.05 -15.70 -17.95
CA ASP A 192 -6.29 -16.74 -18.67
C ASP A 192 -5.20 -17.36 -17.77
N MET A 193 -4.60 -16.55 -16.89
CA MET A 193 -3.70 -16.98 -15.83
C MET A 193 -4.42 -17.86 -14.82
N MET A 194 -5.64 -17.44 -14.43
CA MET A 194 -6.55 -18.25 -13.63
C MET A 194 -7.03 -19.50 -14.39
N GLU A 195 -6.82 -19.63 -15.70
CA GLU A 195 -7.21 -20.80 -16.49
C GLU A 195 -6.06 -21.78 -16.73
N ASN A 196 -4.84 -21.27 -16.96
CA ASN A 196 -3.64 -22.09 -17.16
C ASN A 196 -3.25 -22.90 -15.91
N GLU A 197 -3.43 -22.35 -14.70
CA GLU A 197 -3.32 -23.12 -13.46
C GLU A 197 -4.50 -24.09 -13.23
N ARG A 198 -5.62 -24.02 -13.98
CA ARG A 198 -6.65 -25.11 -13.93
C ARG A 198 -6.14 -26.33 -14.67
N SER A 199 -5.48 -26.11 -15.81
CA SER A 199 -5.12 -27.14 -16.77
C SER A 199 -3.99 -28.06 -16.27
N THR A 200 -3.19 -27.60 -15.31
CA THR A 200 -2.13 -28.38 -14.66
C THR A 200 -2.55 -28.99 -13.32
N ALA A 201 -3.74 -28.67 -12.81
CA ALA A 201 -4.25 -29.16 -11.54
C ALA A 201 -4.96 -30.52 -11.71
N ILE A 202 -4.66 -31.46 -10.81
CA ILE A 202 -5.23 -32.82 -10.81
C ILE A 202 -6.75 -32.79 -10.59
N ASN A 203 -7.27 -31.77 -9.87
CA ASN A 203 -8.70 -31.55 -9.63
C ASN A 203 -9.13 -30.12 -10.07
N PRO A 204 -9.83 -29.97 -11.20
CA PRO A 204 -10.25 -28.68 -11.75
C PRO A 204 -11.17 -27.86 -10.82
N SER A 205 -11.95 -28.52 -9.96
CA SER A 205 -12.91 -27.91 -9.02
C SER A 205 -12.25 -27.32 -7.77
N GLU A 206 -11.28 -28.02 -7.16
CA GLU A 206 -10.46 -27.46 -6.05
C GLU A 206 -9.64 -26.27 -6.54
N ALA A 207 -9.12 -26.37 -7.77
CA ALA A 207 -8.36 -25.30 -8.38
C ALA A 207 -9.22 -24.05 -8.62
N VAL A 208 -10.54 -24.15 -8.80
CA VAL A 208 -11.48 -22.99 -8.91
C VAL A 208 -11.75 -22.33 -7.57
N GLU A 209 -11.89 -23.09 -6.47
CA GLU A 209 -11.95 -22.53 -5.12
C GLU A 209 -10.63 -21.84 -4.71
N GLU A 210 -9.50 -22.32 -5.22
CA GLU A 210 -8.20 -21.67 -5.05
C GLU A 210 -7.94 -20.47 -6.01
N LYS A 211 -8.81 -20.22 -7.00
CA LYS A 211 -8.61 -19.17 -8.04
C LYS A 211 -9.26 -17.83 -7.72
N VAL A 212 -10.13 -17.78 -6.71
CA VAL A 212 -10.59 -16.54 -6.08
C VAL A 212 -9.65 -16.15 -4.90
N SER A 213 -8.62 -16.98 -4.65
CA SER A 213 -7.88 -17.06 -3.37
C SER A 213 -6.90 -15.94 -3.04
N LEU A 214 -6.68 -14.93 -3.88
CA LEU A 214 -5.86 -13.78 -3.47
C LEU A 214 -6.73 -12.58 -3.10
N SER A 215 -7.64 -12.18 -3.99
CA SER A 215 -8.58 -11.08 -3.74
C SER A 215 -9.52 -11.38 -2.56
N ASP A 216 -9.93 -12.64 -2.37
CA ASP A 216 -10.81 -13.03 -1.26
C ASP A 216 -10.09 -13.05 0.10
N ARG A 217 -8.76 -12.97 0.14
CA ARG A 217 -7.97 -12.88 1.40
C ARG A 217 -7.96 -11.47 1.98
N PHE A 218 -8.45 -10.49 1.20
CA PHE A 218 -8.79 -9.19 1.73
C PHE A 218 -10.14 -9.29 2.43
N GLY A 219 -10.12 -9.22 3.76
CA GLY A 219 -11.34 -9.30 4.58
C GLY A 219 -12.31 -8.14 4.36
N LEU A 220 -11.89 -7.06 3.70
CA LEU A 220 -12.77 -5.98 3.27
C LEU A 220 -12.52 -5.65 1.80
N TRP A 221 -13.57 -5.73 0.99
CA TRP A 221 -13.50 -5.53 -0.45
C TRP A 221 -14.42 -4.39 -0.88
N LEU A 222 -13.83 -3.28 -1.29
CA LEU A 222 -14.54 -2.02 -1.49
C LEU A 222 -14.58 -1.65 -2.98
N GLY A 223 -15.79 -1.66 -3.54
CA GLY A 223 -16.03 -1.38 -4.96
C GLY A 223 -16.21 0.11 -5.26
N PHE A 224 -15.50 0.59 -6.26
CA PHE A 224 -15.61 1.95 -6.81
C PHE A 224 -16.20 1.88 -8.21
N HIS A 225 -17.42 2.39 -8.34
CA HIS A 225 -18.13 2.45 -9.61
C HIS A 225 -17.83 3.76 -10.34
N ALA A 226 -18.06 3.78 -11.65
CA ALA A 226 -18.01 5.03 -12.39
C ALA A 226 -19.05 6.00 -11.81
N CYS A 227 -18.66 7.26 -11.62
CA CYS A 227 -19.54 8.29 -11.09
C CYS A 227 -20.69 8.57 -12.07
N ALA A 228 -21.91 8.73 -11.57
CA ALA A 228 -22.99 9.29 -12.37
C ALA A 228 -22.72 10.78 -12.63
N GLN A 229 -23.44 11.38 -13.59
CA GLN A 229 -23.34 12.82 -13.85
C GLN A 229 -23.62 13.64 -12.59
N GLN A 230 -24.59 13.22 -11.77
CA GLN A 230 -24.91 13.90 -10.53
C GLN A 230 -23.74 13.85 -9.53
N ASP A 231 -23.08 12.70 -9.37
CA ASP A 231 -21.92 12.57 -8.49
C ASP A 231 -20.78 13.49 -8.94
N TYR A 232 -20.58 13.64 -10.26
CA TYR A 232 -19.58 14.56 -10.81
C TYR A 232 -19.93 16.03 -10.51
N LEU A 233 -21.19 16.44 -10.68
CA LEU A 233 -21.64 17.78 -10.31
C LEU A 233 -21.52 18.02 -8.80
N ASP A 234 -21.79 17.01 -7.98
CA ASP A 234 -21.64 17.08 -6.53
C ASP A 234 -20.16 17.24 -6.14
N MET A 235 -19.23 16.58 -6.85
CA MET A 235 -17.79 16.81 -6.67
C MET A 235 -17.44 18.27 -6.95
N ILE A 236 -17.82 18.81 -8.12
CA ILE A 236 -17.53 20.21 -8.48
C ILE A 236 -18.11 21.17 -7.44
N SER A 237 -19.37 20.97 -7.04
CA SER A 237 -20.03 21.76 -6.00
C SER A 237 -19.27 21.69 -4.67
N GLY A 238 -18.78 20.51 -4.29
CA GLY A 238 -17.96 20.30 -3.11
C GLY A 238 -16.66 21.11 -3.13
N TYR A 239 -15.94 21.09 -4.26
CA TYR A 239 -14.73 21.88 -4.45
C TYR A 239 -15.00 23.39 -4.40
N ILE A 240 -16.06 23.87 -5.06
CA ILE A 240 -16.46 25.29 -5.05
C ILE A 240 -16.73 25.76 -3.63
N ARG A 241 -17.49 24.99 -2.84
CA ARG A 241 -17.81 25.32 -1.45
C ARG A 241 -16.59 25.28 -0.55
N TYR A 242 -15.73 24.27 -0.71
CA TYR A 242 -14.56 24.09 0.14
C TYR A 242 -13.51 25.19 -0.06
N PHE A 243 -13.32 25.64 -1.30
CA PHE A 243 -12.37 26.70 -1.65
C PHE A 243 -12.99 28.11 -1.68
N ASP A 244 -14.28 28.24 -1.31
CA ASP A 244 -15.03 29.50 -1.33
C ASP A 244 -14.91 30.25 -2.67
N LEU A 245 -15.10 29.51 -3.78
CA LEU A 245 -14.96 30.07 -5.12
C LEU A 245 -16.19 30.92 -5.49
N PRO A 246 -16.01 32.18 -5.93
CA PRO A 246 -17.12 33.08 -6.26
C PRO A 246 -17.65 32.80 -7.68
N VAL A 247 -18.32 31.65 -7.85
CA VAL A 247 -18.91 31.23 -9.14
C VAL A 247 -20.40 30.94 -8.99
N ASP A 248 -21.19 31.39 -9.96
CA ASP A 248 -22.64 31.17 -9.95
C ASP A 248 -23.00 29.71 -10.30
N GLU A 249 -23.98 29.16 -9.59
CA GLU A 249 -24.37 27.75 -9.75
C GLU A 249 -24.89 27.41 -11.16
N SER A 250 -25.61 28.34 -11.78
CA SER A 250 -26.11 28.14 -13.15
C SER A 250 -24.99 28.18 -14.18
N GLN A 251 -23.95 28.98 -13.92
CA GLN A 251 -22.81 29.12 -14.81
C GLN A 251 -21.93 27.85 -14.78
N TRP A 252 -21.45 27.43 -13.61
CA TRP A 252 -20.53 26.28 -13.56
C TRP A 252 -21.21 24.97 -13.93
N ARG A 253 -22.50 24.79 -13.62
CA ARG A 253 -23.26 23.58 -14.03
C ARG A 253 -23.42 23.47 -15.55
N ALA A 254 -23.46 24.59 -16.26
CA ALA A 254 -23.56 24.60 -17.72
C ALA A 254 -22.20 24.32 -18.41
N GLU A 255 -21.10 24.65 -17.74
CA GLU A 255 -19.72 24.45 -18.23
C GLU A 255 -19.13 23.07 -17.87
N ALA A 256 -19.74 22.36 -16.91
CA ALA A 256 -19.33 21.06 -16.37
C ALA A 256 -19.68 19.87 -17.29
#